data_AF-A0A9N9NSH4-F1
#
_entry.id   AF-A0A9N9NSH4-F1
#
_cell.length_a   1.000
_cell.length_b   1.000
_cell.length_c   1.000
_cell.angle_alpha   90.00
_cell.angle_beta   90.00
_cell.angle_gamma   90.00
#
_symmetry.space_group_name_H-M   'P 1'
#
loop_
_entity.id
_entity.type
_entity.pdbx_description
1 polymer ?
#
loop_
_entity_poly.entity_id
_entity_poly.type
_entity_poly.pdbx_seq_one_letter_code
_entity_poly.pdbx_strand_id
1 'polypeptide(L)'
;SDKVDFMGFSSRYVPEHPNGSYEDVVKEFKESQAKMFNREEMEIVRMAFDREFQDPSDLLKRFKDFINECSYNYRKTGNYYAPYTTLIQASGVGKSKLLKKTAEDIRTIYCCFRDQNSSGYPPRSYIADVLLSKFRDENDALSTYLAYFCACARKSQEFKDSKEWFEEHTSEDLQEVFWKDVERRMNDIKKILLDEPKEDEKKAKAVKEYFDKMKNENILTQDNTVRCLFAFDEARILVDQS
;
A
#
# COMPACT_ATOMS: atom_id res chain seq x y z
N SER A 1 20.83 24.68 -2.56
CA SER A 1 19.39 24.93 -2.75
C SER A 1 19.08 24.61 -4.19
N ASP A 2 18.76 23.36 -4.47
CA ASP A 2 18.44 22.90 -5.82
C ASP A 2 17.07 22.27 -5.76
N LYS A 3 16.04 23.08 -6.02
CA LYS A 3 14.70 22.60 -6.26
C LYS A 3 14.75 21.89 -7.61
N VAL A 4 14.72 20.57 -7.59
CA VAL A 4 14.44 19.78 -8.78
C VAL A 4 13.02 20.13 -9.21
N ASP A 5 12.92 20.84 -10.33
CA ASP A 5 11.66 21.26 -10.95
C ASP A 5 10.91 20.02 -11.47
N PHE A 6 9.95 19.57 -10.67
CA PHE A 6 9.09 18.42 -10.98
C PHE A 6 8.20 18.67 -12.22
N MET A 7 7.98 19.93 -12.62
CA MET A 7 7.23 20.24 -13.85
C MET A 7 8.07 20.02 -15.12
N GLY A 8 9.40 20.03 -15.02
CA GLY A 8 10.30 19.80 -16.15
C GLY A 8 10.36 18.33 -16.61
N PHE A 9 9.90 17.38 -15.80
CA PHE A 9 9.92 15.95 -16.11
C PHE A 9 8.66 15.49 -16.85
N SER A 10 7.49 16.09 -16.58
CA SER A 10 6.24 15.73 -17.25
C SER A 10 6.16 16.21 -18.70
N SER A 11 6.90 17.27 -19.05
CA SER A 11 6.87 17.85 -20.41
C SER A 11 7.67 17.07 -21.46
N ARG A 12 8.50 16.10 -21.06
CA ARG A 12 9.38 15.36 -21.99
C ARG A 12 8.83 13.99 -22.44
N TYR A 13 7.67 13.58 -21.93
CA TYR A 13 7.06 12.28 -22.25
C TYR A 13 5.54 12.36 -22.45
N VAL A 14 5.05 13.49 -22.96
CA VAL A 14 3.77 13.50 -23.69
C VAL A 14 4.16 13.28 -25.15
N PRO A 15 3.92 12.10 -25.75
CA PRO A 15 3.99 11.97 -27.20
C PRO A 15 3.08 13.05 -27.76
N GLU A 16 3.51 13.78 -28.79
CA GLU A 16 2.60 14.64 -29.56
C GLU A 16 1.45 13.76 -30.05
N HIS A 17 0.34 13.76 -29.31
CA HIS A 17 -0.87 13.07 -29.72
C HIS A 17 -1.40 13.85 -30.91
N PRO A 18 -1.52 13.23 -32.09
CA PRO A 18 -2.08 13.91 -33.23
C PRO A 18 -3.56 14.16 -32.95
N ASN A 19 -3.90 15.43 -32.66
CA ASN A 19 -5.25 16.00 -32.62
C ASN A 19 -6.11 15.86 -31.34
N GLY A 20 -5.53 15.88 -30.13
CA GLY A 20 -6.33 15.97 -28.88
C GLY A 20 -5.87 17.12 -27.99
N SER A 21 -6.81 17.84 -27.36
CA SER A 21 -6.45 18.77 -26.27
C SER A 21 -5.94 17.98 -25.05
N TYR A 22 -5.17 18.61 -24.17
CA TYR A 22 -4.74 17.97 -22.91
C TYR A 22 -5.93 17.44 -22.09
N GLU A 23 -7.06 18.14 -22.16
CA GLU A 23 -8.30 17.74 -21.52
C GLU A 23 -8.87 16.46 -22.15
N ASP A 24 -8.74 16.29 -23.47
CA ASP A 24 -9.12 15.06 -24.18
C ASP A 24 -8.21 13.89 -23.80
N VAL A 25 -6.89 14.12 -23.66
CA VAL A 25 -5.95 13.08 -23.20
C VAL A 25 -6.25 12.65 -21.76
N VAL A 26 -6.54 13.61 -20.87
CA VAL A 26 -6.94 13.32 -19.48
C VAL A 26 -8.28 12.59 -19.44
N LYS A 27 -9.23 12.97 -20.30
CA LYS A 27 -10.54 12.33 -20.41
C LYS A 27 -10.41 10.91 -20.94
N GLU A 28 -9.67 10.68 -22.02
CA GLU A 28 -9.42 9.37 -22.61
C GLU A 28 -8.64 8.47 -21.64
N PHE A 29 -7.69 9.02 -20.89
CA PHE A 29 -7.00 8.30 -19.81
C PHE A 29 -7.97 7.90 -18.69
N LYS A 30 -8.85 8.80 -18.24
CA LYS A 30 -9.89 8.50 -17.24
C LYS A 30 -10.90 7.46 -17.75
N GLU A 31 -11.31 7.54 -19.00
CA GLU A 31 -12.22 6.59 -19.64
C GLU A 31 -11.57 5.20 -19.79
N SER A 32 -10.27 5.15 -20.09
CA SER A 32 -9.50 3.90 -20.14
C SER A 32 -9.36 3.22 -18.76
N GLN A 33 -9.25 4.02 -17.69
CA GLN A 33 -9.23 3.54 -16.30
C GLN A 33 -10.61 3.07 -15.82
N ALA A 34 -11.68 3.64 -16.40
CA ALA A 34 -13.07 3.32 -16.10
C ALA A 34 -13.63 2.14 -16.90
N LYS A 35 -12.85 1.55 -17.82
CA LYS A 35 -13.33 0.45 -18.65
C LYS A 35 -13.62 -0.77 -17.77
N MET A 36 -14.89 -1.14 -17.66
CA MET A 36 -15.29 -2.37 -16.96
C MET A 36 -14.96 -3.55 -17.87
N PHE A 37 -14.08 -4.43 -17.41
CA PHE A 37 -13.88 -5.73 -18.03
C PHE A 37 -15.15 -6.57 -17.88
N ASN A 38 -15.52 -7.27 -18.95
CA ASN A 38 -16.54 -8.30 -18.86
C ASN A 38 -16.01 -9.52 -18.07
N ARG A 39 -16.88 -10.50 -17.77
CA ARG A 39 -16.50 -11.66 -16.95
C ARG A 39 -15.33 -12.47 -17.51
N GLU A 40 -15.25 -12.63 -18.83
CA GLU A 40 -14.17 -13.38 -19.48
C GLU A 40 -12.85 -12.59 -19.44
N GLU A 41 -12.92 -11.27 -19.66
CA GLU A 41 -11.77 -10.37 -19.54
C GLU A 41 -11.22 -10.31 -18.10
N MET A 42 -12.10 -10.28 -17.09
CA MET A 42 -11.68 -10.33 -15.68
C MET A 42 -10.93 -11.63 -15.36
N GLU A 43 -11.42 -12.76 -15.87
CA GLU A 43 -10.74 -14.05 -15.68
C GLU A 43 -9.35 -14.06 -16.34
N ILE A 44 -9.22 -13.49 -17.55
CA ILE A 44 -7.92 -13.36 -18.23
C ILE A 44 -6.95 -12.50 -17.41
N VAL A 45 -7.42 -11.37 -16.86
CA VAL A 45 -6.60 -10.47 -16.03
C VAL A 45 -6.17 -11.17 -14.74
N ARG A 46 -7.07 -11.89 -14.07
CA ARG A 46 -6.77 -12.72 -12.89
C ARG A 46 -5.71 -13.77 -13.21
N MET A 47 -5.92 -14.55 -14.28
CA MET A 47 -4.96 -15.56 -14.74
C MET A 47 -3.59 -14.94 -15.06
N ALA A 48 -3.54 -13.76 -15.68
CA ALA A 48 -2.29 -13.08 -15.99
C ALA A 48 -1.51 -12.65 -14.74
N PHE A 49 -2.23 -12.23 -13.69
CA PHE A 49 -1.66 -11.92 -12.39
C PHE A 49 -1.06 -13.15 -11.70
N ASP A 50 -1.71 -14.32 -11.84
CA ASP A 50 -1.28 -15.58 -11.23
C ASP A 50 -0.20 -16.35 -11.99
N ARG A 51 0.08 -15.99 -13.25
CA ARG A 51 1.23 -16.55 -14.00
C ARG A 51 2.54 -16.34 -13.24
N GLU A 52 3.55 -17.14 -13.54
CA GLU A 52 4.90 -16.94 -12.98
C GLU A 52 5.44 -15.51 -13.22
N PHE A 53 6.14 -14.98 -12.22
CA PHE A 53 6.79 -13.68 -12.30
C PHE A 53 8.00 -13.79 -13.24
N GLN A 54 7.99 -13.00 -14.31
CA GLN A 54 9.08 -12.95 -15.28
C GLN A 54 10.04 -11.83 -14.86
N ASP A 55 11.29 -12.19 -14.54
CA ASP A 55 12.29 -11.23 -14.05
C ASP A 55 13.60 -11.29 -14.84
N PRO A 56 13.60 -10.91 -16.13
CA PRO A 56 14.81 -10.96 -16.96
C PRO A 56 15.88 -9.93 -16.55
N SER A 57 15.57 -8.99 -15.65
CA SER A 57 16.43 -7.84 -15.30
C SER A 57 16.73 -7.72 -13.81
N ASP A 58 16.50 -8.78 -13.04
CA ASP A 58 16.64 -8.79 -11.57
C ASP A 58 15.88 -7.65 -10.87
N LEU A 59 14.71 -7.26 -11.42
CA LEU A 59 13.84 -6.22 -10.90
C LEU A 59 13.43 -6.49 -9.46
N LEU A 60 13.12 -7.74 -9.11
CA LEU A 60 12.75 -8.10 -7.74
C LEU A 60 13.90 -7.83 -6.77
N LYS A 61 15.12 -8.23 -7.14
CA LYS A 61 16.31 -7.99 -6.33
C LYS A 61 16.58 -6.50 -6.19
N ARG A 62 16.56 -5.76 -7.30
CA ARG A 62 16.77 -4.30 -7.31
C ARG A 62 15.74 -3.56 -6.47
N PHE A 63 14.48 -3.98 -6.52
CA PHE A 63 13.42 -3.41 -5.70
C PHE A 63 13.67 -3.65 -4.20
N LYS A 64 14.04 -4.87 -3.82
CA LYS A 64 14.40 -5.23 -2.43
C LYS A 64 15.62 -4.46 -1.93
N ASP A 65 16.67 -4.37 -2.75
CA ASP A 65 17.88 -3.60 -2.43
C ASP A 65 17.53 -2.13 -2.18
N PHE A 66 16.67 -1.55 -3.03
CA PHE A 66 16.22 -0.17 -2.90
C PHE A 66 15.41 0.10 -1.62
N ILE A 67 14.42 -0.74 -1.29
CA ILE A 67 13.63 -0.52 -0.04
C ILE A 67 14.50 -0.71 1.22
N ASN A 68 15.49 -1.60 1.17
CA ASN A 68 16.47 -1.76 2.25
C ASN A 68 17.36 -0.52 2.38
N GLU A 69 17.80 0.06 1.26
CA GLU A 69 18.55 1.32 1.23
C GLU A 69 17.72 2.48 1.81
N CYS A 70 16.44 2.62 1.43
CA CYS A 70 15.55 3.62 2.02
C CYS A 70 15.44 3.46 3.54
N SER A 71 15.25 2.23 4.02
CA SER A 71 15.17 1.90 5.44
C SER A 71 16.47 2.24 6.19
N TYR A 72 17.62 1.92 5.60
CA TYR A 72 18.94 2.23 6.13
C TYR A 72 19.16 3.74 6.23
N ASN A 73 18.86 4.48 5.17
CA ASN A 73 19.05 5.94 5.10
C ASN A 73 18.15 6.67 6.11
N TYR A 74 16.90 6.23 6.28
CA TYR A 74 16.01 6.73 7.32
C TYR A 74 16.63 6.57 8.73
N ARG A 75 17.09 5.36 9.08
CA ARG A 75 17.68 5.09 10.41
C ARG A 75 18.99 5.84 10.67
N LYS A 76 19.84 5.98 9.65
CA LYS A 76 21.21 6.50 9.84
C LYS A 76 21.30 8.02 9.83
N THR A 77 20.52 8.68 8.97
CA THR A 77 20.76 10.09 8.65
C THR A 77 19.94 11.05 9.47
N GLY A 78 18.77 10.63 9.98
CA GLY A 78 17.80 11.53 10.62
C GLY A 78 17.20 12.59 9.69
N ASN A 79 17.51 12.55 8.39
CA ASN A 79 17.10 13.56 7.40
C ASN A 79 15.72 13.26 6.79
N TYR A 80 15.08 12.16 7.18
CA TYR A 80 13.82 11.69 6.60
C TYR A 80 12.75 11.61 7.69
N TYR A 81 11.56 12.10 7.38
CA TYR A 81 10.41 12.05 8.30
C TYR A 81 9.90 10.63 8.54
N ALA A 82 9.95 9.76 7.52
CA ALA A 82 9.52 8.38 7.59
C ALA A 82 10.13 7.54 6.45
N PRO A 83 10.24 6.21 6.59
CA PRO A 83 10.79 5.31 5.56
C PRO A 83 9.73 4.95 4.50
N TYR A 84 9.21 5.93 3.77
CA TYR A 84 8.29 5.70 2.65
C TYR A 84 8.94 6.02 1.29
N THR A 85 8.41 5.42 0.23
CA THR A 85 8.83 5.63 -1.15
C THR A 85 7.64 5.42 -2.10
N THR A 86 7.78 5.75 -3.37
CA THR A 86 6.70 5.63 -4.37
C THR A 86 7.15 4.76 -5.53
N LEU A 87 6.34 3.75 -5.86
CA LEU A 87 6.52 2.92 -7.05
C LEU A 87 5.63 3.45 -8.19
N ILE A 88 6.23 4.12 -9.17
CA ILE A 88 5.51 4.71 -10.31
C ILE A 88 5.80 3.89 -11.57
N GLN A 89 4.75 3.29 -12.15
CA GLN A 89 4.78 2.65 -13.47
C GLN A 89 3.39 2.72 -14.12
N ALA A 90 3.34 2.58 -15.45
CA ALA A 90 2.08 2.45 -16.18
C ALA A 90 1.23 1.25 -15.71
N SER A 91 -0.07 1.28 -16.00
CA SER A 91 -0.98 0.17 -15.69
C SER A 91 -0.60 -1.07 -16.50
N GLY A 92 -0.84 -2.27 -15.95
CA GLY A 92 -0.54 -3.55 -16.63
C GLY A 92 0.94 -3.96 -16.69
N VAL A 93 1.88 -3.11 -16.27
CA VAL A 93 3.34 -3.40 -16.31
C VAL A 93 3.81 -4.28 -15.14
N GLY A 94 2.89 -4.76 -14.29
CA GLY A 94 3.21 -5.76 -13.26
C GLY A 94 3.58 -5.21 -11.88
N LYS A 95 3.24 -3.95 -11.53
CA LYS A 95 3.45 -3.40 -10.16
C LYS A 95 2.92 -4.32 -9.06
N SER A 96 1.64 -4.66 -9.12
CA SER A 96 1.01 -5.52 -8.12
C SER A 96 1.60 -6.94 -8.12
N LYS A 97 2.13 -7.39 -9.26
CA LYS A 97 2.83 -8.68 -9.39
C LYS A 97 4.21 -8.67 -8.75
N LEU A 98 4.95 -7.57 -8.90
CA LEU A 98 6.20 -7.32 -8.18
C LEU A 98 5.96 -7.29 -6.66
N LEU A 99 4.86 -6.67 -6.21
CA LEU A 99 4.48 -6.65 -4.79
C LEU A 99 4.07 -8.04 -4.28
N LYS A 100 3.28 -8.80 -5.05
CA LYS A 100 2.96 -10.22 -4.75
C LYS A 100 4.24 -11.06 -4.63
N LYS A 101 5.19 -10.88 -5.56
CA LYS A 101 6.46 -11.62 -5.53
C LYS A 101 7.35 -11.17 -4.37
N THR A 102 7.35 -9.89 -4.03
CA THR A 102 8.04 -9.35 -2.85
C THR A 102 7.46 -9.91 -1.56
N ALA A 103 6.15 -10.17 -1.55
CA ALA A 103 5.44 -10.73 -0.40
C ALA A 103 5.99 -12.09 0.04
N GLU A 104 6.56 -12.88 -0.87
CA GLU A 104 7.15 -14.19 -0.54
C GLU A 104 8.30 -14.09 0.48
N ASP A 105 9.09 -13.00 0.45
CA ASP A 105 10.25 -12.81 1.32
C ASP A 105 10.06 -11.72 2.38
N ILE A 106 9.22 -10.72 2.09
CA ILE A 106 8.96 -9.56 2.95
C ILE A 106 7.47 -9.50 3.21
N ARG A 107 7.07 -9.42 4.48
CA ARG A 107 5.67 -9.36 4.88
C ARG A 107 4.97 -8.14 4.28
N THR A 108 4.34 -8.31 3.13
CA THR A 108 3.76 -7.19 2.37
C THR A 108 2.27 -7.12 2.63
N ILE A 109 1.80 -5.96 3.08
CA ILE A 109 0.39 -5.63 3.28
C ILE A 109 -0.03 -4.76 2.11
N TYR A 110 -0.86 -5.29 1.24
CA TYR A 110 -1.34 -4.61 0.06
C TYR A 110 -2.73 -4.03 0.31
N CYS A 111 -2.88 -2.72 0.12
CA CYS A 111 -4.15 -2.03 0.21
C CYS A 111 -4.38 -1.24 -1.08
N CYS A 112 -5.40 -1.63 -1.85
CA CYS A 112 -5.76 -0.99 -3.11
C CYS A 112 -6.94 -0.03 -2.90
N PHE A 113 -6.70 1.25 -3.16
CA PHE A 113 -7.70 2.31 -2.97
C PHE A 113 -8.46 2.70 -4.25
N ARG A 114 -8.37 1.89 -5.31
CA ARG A 114 -9.05 2.17 -6.58
C ARG A 114 -10.57 2.31 -6.38
N ASP A 115 -11.26 3.01 -7.28
CA ASP A 115 -12.72 3.16 -7.24
C ASP A 115 -13.48 1.82 -7.11
N GLN A 116 -14.59 1.81 -6.35
CA GLN A 116 -15.45 0.63 -6.14
C GLN A 116 -15.96 -0.01 -7.45
N ASN A 117 -16.10 0.79 -8.51
CA ASN A 117 -16.60 0.33 -9.81
C ASN A 117 -15.49 -0.08 -10.79
N SER A 118 -14.23 -0.04 -10.38
CA SER A 118 -13.11 -0.41 -11.24
C SER A 118 -12.96 -1.93 -11.35
N SER A 119 -12.64 -2.40 -12.55
CA SER A 119 -12.53 -3.81 -12.89
C SER A 119 -11.11 -4.38 -12.81
N GLY A 120 -10.12 -3.58 -12.38
CA GLY A 120 -8.74 -4.02 -12.37
C GLY A 120 -8.47 -5.14 -11.34
N TYR A 121 -7.27 -5.72 -11.41
CA TYR A 121 -6.81 -6.75 -10.47
C TYR A 121 -5.41 -6.42 -9.90
N PRO A 122 -5.13 -6.66 -8.60
CA PRO A 122 -6.05 -7.14 -7.56
C PRO A 122 -7.22 -6.17 -7.31
N PRO A 123 -8.37 -6.66 -6.80
CA PRO A 123 -9.56 -5.85 -6.51
C PRO A 123 -9.28 -4.72 -5.50
N ARG A 124 -10.21 -3.77 -5.38
CA ARG A 124 -10.22 -2.79 -4.28
C ARG A 124 -10.21 -3.53 -2.96
N SER A 125 -9.38 -3.09 -2.01
CA SER A 125 -9.33 -3.68 -0.68
C SER A 125 -10.58 -3.33 0.12
N TYR A 126 -11.20 -4.30 0.78
CA TYR A 126 -12.41 -4.07 1.58
C TYR A 126 -12.22 -2.99 2.67
N ILE A 127 -11.03 -2.90 3.26
CA ILE A 127 -10.72 -1.87 4.28
C ILE A 127 -10.61 -0.45 3.71
N ALA A 128 -10.57 -0.28 2.39
CA ALA A 128 -10.36 1.02 1.76
C ALA A 128 -11.41 2.05 2.17
N ASP A 129 -12.68 1.64 2.32
CA ASP A 129 -13.76 2.56 2.70
C ASP A 129 -13.60 3.11 4.12
N VAL A 130 -13.00 2.32 5.03
CA VAL A 130 -12.67 2.74 6.40
C VAL A 130 -11.53 3.76 6.38
N LEU A 131 -10.48 3.51 5.60
CA LEU A 131 -9.30 4.37 5.52
C LEU A 131 -9.56 5.67 4.73
N LEU A 132 -10.55 5.66 3.84
CA LEU A 132 -11.03 6.79 3.05
C LEU A 132 -12.27 7.46 3.65
N SER A 133 -12.64 7.11 4.88
CA SER A 133 -13.77 7.73 5.56
C SER A 133 -13.46 9.17 5.97
N LYS A 134 -14.50 9.99 6.13
CA LYS A 134 -14.34 11.33 6.71
C LYS A 134 -14.03 11.20 8.20
N PHE A 135 -12.84 11.65 8.59
CA PHE A 135 -12.42 11.70 9.99
C PHE A 135 -12.99 12.93 10.70
N ARG A 136 -13.22 12.80 12.01
CA ARG A 136 -13.76 13.91 12.82
C ARG A 136 -12.74 15.04 13.00
N ASP A 137 -11.49 14.67 13.24
CA ASP A 137 -10.34 15.55 13.39
C ASP A 137 -9.04 14.80 13.03
N GLU A 138 -7.91 15.50 13.05
CA GLU A 138 -6.59 14.93 12.78
C GLU A 138 -6.23 13.79 13.74
N ASN A 139 -6.65 13.86 15.01
CA ASN A 139 -6.37 12.83 16.00
C ASN A 139 -7.16 11.54 15.72
N ASP A 140 -8.40 11.67 15.24
CA ASP A 140 -9.22 10.55 14.77
C ASP A 140 -8.60 9.88 13.54
N ALA A 141 -8.09 10.67 12.59
CA ALA A 141 -7.35 10.16 11.42
C ALA A 141 -6.08 9.43 11.86
N LEU A 142 -5.20 10.09 12.61
CA LEU A 142 -3.94 9.53 13.12
C LEU A 142 -4.18 8.23 13.89
N SER A 143 -5.15 8.22 14.81
CA SER A 143 -5.47 7.02 15.59
C SER A 143 -6.02 5.89 14.73
N THR A 144 -6.74 6.20 13.64
CA THR A 144 -7.22 5.19 12.68
C THR A 144 -6.06 4.55 11.92
N TYR A 145 -5.14 5.35 11.38
CA TYR A 145 -3.98 4.82 10.64
C TYR A 145 -2.99 4.07 11.54
N LEU A 146 -2.73 4.55 12.76
CA LEU A 146 -1.92 3.82 13.74
C LEU A 146 -2.58 2.49 14.11
N ALA A 147 -3.89 2.48 14.34
CA ALA A 147 -4.64 1.26 14.60
C ALA A 147 -4.60 0.30 13.41
N TYR A 148 -4.66 0.80 12.17
CA TYR A 148 -4.50 -0.01 10.94
C TYR A 148 -3.15 -0.72 10.91
N PHE A 149 -2.04 0.01 11.07
CA PHE A 149 -0.71 -0.60 11.08
C PHE A 149 -0.56 -1.66 12.18
N CYS A 150 -1.05 -1.34 13.39
CA CYS A 150 -1.04 -2.24 14.53
C CYS A 150 -1.89 -3.51 14.29
N ALA A 151 -3.10 -3.36 13.75
CA ALA A 151 -4.01 -4.46 13.48
C ALA A 151 -3.47 -5.38 12.38
N CYS A 152 -2.95 -4.83 11.29
CA CYS A 152 -2.29 -5.58 10.22
C CYS A 152 -1.07 -6.33 10.74
N ALA A 153 -0.21 -5.67 11.51
CA ALA A 153 0.94 -6.32 12.12
C ALA A 153 0.52 -7.49 13.00
N ARG A 154 -0.48 -7.31 13.87
CA ARG A 154 -1.00 -8.40 14.71
C ARG A 154 -1.59 -9.54 13.89
N LYS A 155 -2.42 -9.21 12.89
CA LYS A 155 -3.05 -10.23 12.02
C LYS A 155 -1.99 -11.01 11.24
N SER A 156 -0.90 -10.36 10.85
CA SER A 156 0.19 -11.03 10.14
C SER A 156 0.84 -12.16 10.94
N GLN A 157 0.86 -12.08 12.27
CA GLN A 157 1.46 -13.11 13.11
C GLN A 157 0.71 -14.45 13.08
N GLU A 158 -0.52 -14.48 12.56
CA GLU A 158 -1.32 -15.70 12.45
C GLU A 158 -0.92 -16.57 11.27
N PHE A 159 -0.14 -16.03 10.32
CA PHE A 159 0.27 -16.77 9.14
C PHE A 159 1.76 -17.05 9.19
N LYS A 160 2.11 -18.31 8.94
CA LYS A 160 3.50 -18.75 8.80
C LYS A 160 4.03 -18.50 7.40
N ASP A 161 3.15 -18.61 6.41
CA ASP A 161 3.47 -18.49 5.00
C ASP A 161 3.13 -17.09 4.47
N SER A 162 4.08 -16.48 3.78
CA SER A 162 3.93 -15.11 3.28
C SER A 162 3.09 -15.03 2.00
N LYS A 163 2.91 -16.14 1.27
CA LYS A 163 2.03 -16.22 0.10
C LYS A 163 0.57 -16.34 0.54
N GLU A 164 0.28 -17.23 1.49
CA GLU A 164 -1.03 -17.34 2.17
C GLU A 164 -1.45 -15.98 2.71
N TRP A 165 -0.53 -15.29 3.40
CA TRP A 165 -0.76 -13.93 3.87
C TRP A 165 -1.22 -12.98 2.76
N PHE A 166 -0.53 -12.95 1.63
CA PHE A 166 -0.82 -12.04 0.53
C PHE A 166 -2.16 -12.37 -0.15
N GLU A 167 -2.44 -13.66 -0.36
CA GLU A 167 -3.67 -14.13 -0.98
C GLU A 167 -4.91 -13.79 -0.14
N GLU A 168 -4.83 -13.95 1.18
CA GLU A 168 -5.94 -13.69 2.11
C GLU A 168 -6.50 -12.27 2.04
N HIS A 169 -5.67 -11.27 1.71
CA HIS A 169 -6.09 -9.88 1.67
C HIS A 169 -6.18 -9.27 0.27
N THR A 170 -5.92 -10.07 -0.77
CA THR A 170 -6.00 -9.65 -2.18
C THR A 170 -6.94 -10.49 -3.04
N SER A 171 -7.30 -11.71 -2.61
CA SER A 171 -8.30 -12.54 -3.29
C SER A 171 -9.72 -12.02 -3.03
N GLU A 172 -10.56 -11.98 -4.07
CA GLU A 172 -11.98 -11.57 -3.97
C GLU A 172 -12.75 -12.40 -2.94
N ASP A 173 -12.49 -13.72 -2.88
CA ASP A 173 -13.24 -14.65 -2.04
C ASP A 173 -12.86 -14.57 -0.54
N LEU A 174 -11.64 -14.09 -0.23
CA LEU A 174 -11.07 -14.15 1.12
C LEU A 174 -10.96 -12.77 1.78
N GLN A 175 -10.72 -11.73 0.97
CA GLN A 175 -10.35 -10.41 1.49
C GLN A 175 -11.40 -9.80 2.41
N GLU A 176 -12.69 -10.06 2.19
CA GLU A 176 -13.75 -9.51 3.04
C GLU A 176 -13.64 -10.01 4.48
N VAL A 177 -13.46 -11.32 4.67
CA VAL A 177 -13.32 -11.94 5.99
C VAL A 177 -12.04 -11.45 6.66
N PHE A 178 -10.95 -11.40 5.91
CA PHE A 178 -9.66 -10.89 6.37
C PHE A 178 -9.78 -9.45 6.87
N TRP A 179 -10.28 -8.54 6.03
CA TRP A 179 -10.33 -7.12 6.34
C TRP A 179 -11.35 -6.80 7.43
N LYS A 180 -12.47 -7.53 7.54
CA LYS A 180 -13.40 -7.40 8.68
C LYS A 180 -12.74 -7.74 10.02
N ASP A 181 -11.88 -8.76 10.08
CA ASP A 181 -11.13 -9.07 11.29
C ASP A 181 -10.09 -7.97 11.61
N VAL A 182 -9.41 -7.45 10.59
CA VAL A 182 -8.51 -6.29 10.75
C VAL A 182 -9.27 -5.07 11.24
N GLU A 183 -10.42 -4.72 10.65
CA GLU A 183 -11.26 -3.60 11.05
C GLU A 183 -11.73 -3.72 12.50
N ARG A 184 -12.18 -4.91 12.91
CA ARG A 184 -12.55 -5.19 14.30
C ARG A 184 -11.39 -4.88 15.26
N ARG A 185 -10.18 -5.37 14.94
CA ARG A 185 -8.97 -5.10 15.73
C ARG A 185 -8.61 -3.62 15.72
N MET A 186 -8.75 -2.95 14.58
CA MET A 186 -8.53 -1.51 14.46
C MET A 186 -9.45 -0.76 15.41
N ASN A 187 -10.74 -1.11 15.47
CA ASN A 187 -11.70 -0.46 16.34
C ASN A 187 -11.35 -0.62 17.83
N ASP A 188 -10.83 -1.78 18.23
CA ASP A 188 -10.38 -2.00 19.61
C ASP A 188 -9.12 -1.20 19.95
N ILE A 189 -8.13 -1.17 19.05
CA ILE A 189 -6.88 -0.42 19.23
C ILE A 189 -7.14 1.08 19.20
N LYS A 190 -7.99 1.54 18.28
CA LYS A 190 -8.34 2.95 18.10
C LYS A 190 -8.97 3.54 19.36
N LYS A 191 -9.78 2.78 20.09
CA LYS A 191 -10.33 3.22 21.39
C LYS A 191 -9.20 3.53 22.38
N ILE A 192 -8.26 2.61 22.53
CA ILE A 192 -7.08 2.79 23.39
C ILE A 192 -6.29 4.03 22.97
N LEU A 193 -6.04 4.17 21.66
CA LEU A 193 -5.28 5.32 21.16
C LEU A 193 -6.04 6.63 21.36
N LEU A 194 -7.36 6.68 21.18
CA LEU A 194 -8.15 7.90 21.37
C LEU A 194 -8.19 8.38 22.82
N ASP A 195 -8.06 7.47 23.78
CA ASP A 195 -7.99 7.78 25.22
C ASP A 195 -6.62 8.38 25.61
N GLU A 196 -5.58 8.15 24.80
CA GLU A 196 -4.27 8.76 25.02
C GLU A 196 -4.26 10.25 24.68
N PRO A 197 -3.46 11.06 25.40
CA PRO A 197 -3.24 12.45 25.04
C PRO A 197 -2.82 12.61 23.58
N LYS A 198 -3.20 13.73 22.96
CA LYS A 198 -2.91 14.06 21.55
C LYS A 198 -1.41 14.26 21.27
N GLU A 199 -0.56 14.23 22.28
CA GLU A 199 0.89 14.34 22.16
C GLU A 199 1.48 13.12 21.43
N ASP A 200 2.24 13.38 20.36
CA ASP A 200 2.87 12.34 19.53
C ASP A 200 3.69 11.35 20.35
N GLU A 201 4.41 11.82 21.38
CA GLU A 201 5.19 10.96 22.27
C GLU A 201 4.34 9.94 23.03
N LYS A 202 3.12 10.32 23.45
CA LYS A 202 2.20 9.44 24.16
C LYS A 202 1.61 8.39 23.22
N LYS A 203 1.17 8.82 22.03
CA LYS A 203 0.71 7.93 20.97
C LYS A 203 1.79 6.93 20.57
N ALA A 204 3.02 7.41 20.34
CA ALA A 204 4.16 6.58 19.99
C ALA A 204 4.48 5.57 21.09
N LYS A 205 4.41 5.98 22.37
CA LYS A 205 4.57 5.07 23.51
C LYS A 205 3.47 4.00 23.53
N ALA A 206 2.20 4.36 23.36
CA ALA A 206 1.10 3.40 23.34
C ALA A 206 1.22 2.39 22.19
N VAL A 207 1.60 2.85 20.99
CA VAL A 207 1.89 1.98 19.84
C VAL A 207 3.07 1.06 20.16
N LYS A 208 4.16 1.59 20.72
CA LYS A 208 5.32 0.79 21.11
C LYS A 208 4.93 -0.30 22.12
N GLU A 209 4.21 0.04 23.18
CA GLU A 209 3.72 -0.93 24.16
C GLU A 209 2.80 -1.98 23.54
N TYR A 210 2.00 -1.59 22.54
CA TYR A 210 1.18 -2.53 21.78
C TYR A 210 2.05 -3.54 21.02
N PHE A 211 3.10 -3.08 20.34
CA PHE A 211 4.05 -3.94 19.65
C PHE A 211 4.87 -4.82 20.61
N ASP A 212 5.36 -4.26 21.73
CA ASP A 212 6.14 -4.98 22.74
C ASP A 212 5.34 -6.16 23.33
N LYS A 213 4.02 -6.02 23.47
CA LYS A 213 3.10 -7.08 23.94
C LYS A 213 2.93 -8.23 22.94
N MET A 214 3.25 -8.04 21.66
CA MET A 214 3.03 -9.07 20.62
C MET A 214 4.00 -10.26 20.68
N LYS A 215 4.96 -10.29 21.62
CA LYS A 215 5.88 -11.41 21.91
C LYS A 215 6.72 -11.97 20.74
N ASN A 216 6.59 -11.50 19.51
CA ASN A 216 7.24 -12.09 18.34
C ASN A 216 8.16 -11.11 17.60
N GLU A 217 9.40 -11.56 17.42
CA GLU A 217 10.55 -10.87 16.82
C GLU A 217 10.46 -10.69 15.29
N ASN A 218 9.39 -11.18 14.65
CA ASN A 218 9.34 -11.35 13.19
C ASN A 218 8.96 -10.10 12.38
N ILE A 219 8.56 -8.99 13.02
CA ILE A 219 8.18 -7.75 12.30
C ILE A 219 9.27 -6.68 12.42
N LEU A 220 10.09 -6.73 13.48
CA LEU A 220 11.06 -5.69 13.83
C LEU A 220 12.35 -6.34 14.36
N THR A 221 13.39 -6.48 13.53
CA THR A 221 14.74 -6.85 14.04
C THR A 221 15.89 -6.19 13.27
N GLN A 222 17.08 -6.38 13.84
CA GLN A 222 18.26 -5.50 13.90
C GLN A 222 19.19 -5.53 12.67
N ASP A 223 18.87 -6.25 11.59
CA ASP A 223 19.79 -6.61 10.50
C ASP A 223 19.77 -5.66 9.28
N ASN A 224 19.28 -4.43 9.45
CA ASN A 224 19.06 -3.44 8.39
C ASN A 224 18.10 -3.85 7.25
N THR A 225 17.46 -5.02 7.31
CA THR A 225 16.54 -5.47 6.27
C THR A 225 15.07 -5.14 6.58
N VAL A 226 14.31 -4.85 5.53
CA VAL A 226 12.85 -4.64 5.64
C VAL A 226 12.16 -6.00 5.77
N ARG A 227 11.45 -6.21 6.88
CA ARG A 227 10.66 -7.42 7.13
C ARG A 227 9.16 -7.22 6.89
N CYS A 228 8.69 -5.98 6.90
CA CYS A 228 7.30 -5.61 6.73
C CYS A 228 7.18 -4.41 5.79
N LEU A 229 6.30 -4.49 4.79
CA LEU A 229 6.08 -3.47 3.78
C LEU A 229 4.58 -3.18 3.68
N PHE A 230 4.18 -1.93 3.93
CA PHE A 230 2.82 -1.47 3.62
C PHE A 230 2.81 -0.85 2.23
N ALA A 231 2.03 -1.43 1.33
CA ALA A 231 1.88 -1.00 -0.05
C ALA A 231 0.47 -0.44 -0.27
N PHE A 232 0.39 0.86 -0.50
CA PHE A 232 -0.85 1.56 -0.83
C PHE A 232 -0.92 1.79 -2.36
N ASP A 233 -1.77 1.03 -3.05
CA ASP A 233 -1.98 1.16 -4.49
C ASP A 233 -3.14 2.13 -4.78
N GLU A 234 -3.05 2.84 -5.90
CA GLU A 234 -3.95 3.95 -6.27
C GLU A 234 -4.09 5.02 -5.16
N ALA A 235 -3.03 5.24 -4.38
CA ALA A 235 -2.98 6.12 -3.21
C ALA A 235 -3.24 7.61 -3.51
N ARG A 236 -3.34 8.02 -4.78
CA ARG A 236 -3.68 9.40 -5.17
C ARG A 236 -4.95 9.92 -4.49
N ILE A 237 -5.91 9.03 -4.28
CA ILE A 237 -7.19 9.35 -3.65
C ILE A 237 -7.05 9.82 -2.20
N LEU A 238 -5.96 9.47 -1.51
CA LEU A 238 -5.69 9.96 -0.15
C LEU A 238 -5.40 11.47 -0.12
N VAL A 239 -4.90 12.03 -1.23
CA VAL A 239 -4.61 13.46 -1.36
C VAL A 239 -5.86 14.23 -1.82
N ASP A 240 -6.75 13.58 -2.56
CA ASP A 240 -8.01 14.19 -3.01
C ASP A 240 -9.03 14.39 -1.87
N GLN A 241 -8.75 13.88 -0.67
CA GLN A 241 -9.59 14.02 0.53
C GLN A 241 -9.19 15.17 1.48
N SER A 242 -8.03 15.79 1.27
CA SER A 242 -7.56 16.95 2.05
C SER A 242 -8.05 18.27 1.48
#